data_AF-A0AAV0VLR4-F1
#
_entry.id   AF-A0AAV0VLR4-F1
#
_cell.length_a   1.000
_cell.length_b   1.000
_cell.length_c   1.000
_cell.angle_alpha   90.00
_cell.angle_beta   90.00
_cell.angle_gamma   90.00
#
_symmetry.space_group_name_H-M   'P 1'
#
loop_
_entity.id
_entity.type
_entity.pdbx_description
1 polymer ?
#
loop_
_entity_poly.entity_id
_entity_poly.type
_entity_poly.pdbx_seq_one_letter_code
_entity_poly.pdbx_strand_id
1 'polypeptide(L)'
;MSGSSRDRDTGRKWESGASKRKIYKHCCDLGTVLQEGEKSDIQSFELYEELQLIISSLPDFIKDAKQLIKYIIENNLQEIYPNVYITVRIMLTIPVSTASAERSFSKLKIIKNYLRNTMTQERLSALAVLSIETKIANNLNYEDILKTFSEAKSRKVHFL
;
A
#
# COMPACT_ATOMS: atom_id res chain seq x y z
N MET A 1 15.63 38.31 -38.18
CA MET A 1 14.71 39.04 -37.28
C MET A 1 13.35 38.99 -37.94
N SER A 2 12.46 38.11 -37.55
CA SER A 2 11.55 38.32 -36.42
C SER A 2 11.08 36.96 -35.87
N GLY A 3 11.20 36.80 -34.55
CA GLY A 3 10.61 35.68 -33.85
C GLY A 3 9.10 35.87 -33.76
N SER A 4 8.35 34.83 -34.12
CA SER A 4 6.92 34.74 -33.82
C SER A 4 6.78 34.00 -32.49
N SER A 5 6.36 34.75 -31.47
CA SER A 5 6.00 34.27 -30.15
C SER A 5 5.04 33.09 -30.25
N ARG A 6 5.44 31.93 -29.73
CA ARG A 6 4.48 30.89 -29.36
C ARG A 6 3.84 31.31 -28.04
N ASP A 7 2.57 31.66 -28.13
CA ASP A 7 1.69 31.90 -26.99
C ASP A 7 1.75 30.71 -26.02
N ARG A 8 2.19 30.99 -24.80
CA ARG A 8 2.07 30.10 -23.64
C ARG A 8 0.67 30.27 -23.07
N ASP A 9 -0.32 29.67 -23.71
CA ASP A 9 -1.68 29.56 -23.17
C ASP A 9 -1.90 28.21 -22.48
N THR A 10 -1.10 27.95 -21.45
CA THR A 10 -1.39 26.92 -20.43
C THR A 10 -1.90 27.59 -19.16
N GLY A 11 -2.84 28.54 -19.34
CA GLY A 11 -3.62 29.12 -18.26
C GLY A 11 -4.31 28.02 -17.46
N ARG A 12 -4.06 28.02 -16.15
CA ARG A 12 -4.56 27.10 -15.12
C ARG A 12 -6.00 26.64 -15.37
N LYS A 13 -6.16 25.47 -16.00
CA LYS A 13 -7.45 24.81 -16.27
C LYS A 13 -8.27 24.46 -15.01
N TRP A 14 -7.70 24.68 -13.83
CA TRP A 14 -8.19 24.26 -12.51
C TRP A 14 -8.84 25.39 -11.71
N GLU A 15 -8.79 26.64 -12.17
CA GLU A 15 -9.25 27.81 -11.42
C GLU A 15 -10.77 28.04 -11.45
N SER A 16 -11.50 27.28 -12.28
CA SER A 16 -12.95 27.35 -12.29
C SER A 16 -13.52 26.90 -10.94
N GLY A 17 -14.49 27.65 -10.41
CA GLY A 17 -15.15 27.31 -9.15
C GLY A 17 -15.81 25.92 -9.14
N ALA A 18 -16.16 25.40 -10.32
CA ALA A 18 -16.67 24.04 -10.50
C ALA A 18 -15.60 22.96 -10.25
N SER A 19 -14.35 23.20 -10.69
CA SER A 19 -13.23 22.28 -10.49
C SER A 19 -12.85 22.19 -9.00
N LYS A 20 -12.78 23.32 -8.30
CA LYS A 20 -12.50 23.39 -6.86
C LYS A 20 -13.52 22.61 -6.02
N ARG A 21 -14.81 22.77 -6.31
CA ARG A 21 -15.88 22.00 -5.65
C ARG A 21 -15.73 20.50 -5.87
N LYS A 22 -15.31 20.09 -7.06
CA LYS A 22 -15.09 18.67 -7.37
C LYS A 22 -13.93 18.09 -6.58
N ILE A 23 -12.82 18.81 -6.47
CA ILE A 23 -11.65 18.39 -5.66
C ILE A 23 -12.04 18.28 -4.18
N TYR A 24 -12.73 19.29 -3.65
CA TYR A 24 -13.22 19.25 -2.27
C TYR A 24 -14.11 18.03 -2.02
N LYS A 25 -15.05 17.76 -2.94
CA LYS A 25 -15.89 16.55 -2.86
C LYS A 25 -15.05 15.28 -2.82
N HIS A 26 -14.04 15.14 -3.66
CA HIS A 26 -13.15 13.98 -3.64
C HIS A 26 -12.36 13.86 -2.34
N CYS A 27 -11.98 14.96 -1.70
CA CYS A 27 -11.34 14.95 -0.39
C CYS A 27 -12.30 14.39 0.67
N CYS A 28 -13.58 14.82 0.66
CA CYS A 28 -14.61 14.30 1.55
C CYS A 28 -14.90 12.81 1.30
N ASP A 29 -15.03 12.41 0.04
CA ASP A 29 -15.26 11.01 -0.33
C ASP A 29 -14.11 10.14 0.18
N LEU A 30 -12.86 10.60 -0.01
CA LEU A 30 -11.67 9.90 0.47
C LEU A 30 -11.63 9.80 2.00
N GLY A 31 -11.89 10.91 2.71
CA GLY A 31 -11.93 10.93 4.17
C GLY A 31 -12.99 9.98 4.73
N THR A 32 -14.12 9.83 4.02
CA THR A 32 -15.19 8.88 4.38
C THR A 32 -14.77 7.44 4.14
N VAL A 33 -14.14 7.15 2.99
CA VAL A 33 -13.67 5.80 2.64
C VAL A 33 -12.58 5.31 3.59
N LEU A 34 -11.75 6.22 4.08
CA LEU A 34 -10.65 5.92 5.01
C LEU A 34 -11.04 6.08 6.48
N GLN A 35 -12.31 6.32 6.78
CA GLN A 35 -12.80 6.42 8.16
C GLN A 35 -13.08 5.03 8.74
N GLU A 36 -12.50 4.74 9.91
CA GLU A 36 -12.80 3.55 10.69
C GLU A 36 -13.44 3.95 12.03
N GLY A 37 -14.76 3.78 12.12
CA GLY A 37 -15.53 4.24 13.28
C GLY A 37 -15.49 5.76 13.42
N GLU A 38 -15.04 6.26 14.58
CA GLU A 38 -14.87 7.70 14.85
C GLU A 38 -13.49 8.24 14.47
N LYS A 39 -12.56 7.38 14.01
CA LYS A 39 -11.20 7.78 13.66
C LYS A 39 -11.08 7.90 12.14
N SER A 40 -10.44 9.00 11.70
CA SER A 40 -10.05 9.18 10.32
C SER A 40 -8.58 9.53 10.26
N ASP A 41 -7.86 8.91 9.33
CA ASP A 41 -6.44 9.18 9.09
C ASP A 41 -6.21 10.56 8.45
N ILE A 42 -7.24 11.16 7.85
CA ILE A 42 -7.13 12.39 7.07
C ILE A 42 -8.33 13.31 7.32
N GLN A 43 -8.06 14.59 7.59
CA GLN A 43 -9.09 15.62 7.68
C GLN A 43 -9.38 16.19 6.29
N SER A 44 -10.61 16.00 5.81
CA SER A 44 -11.01 16.33 4.42
C SER A 44 -10.85 17.81 4.07
N PHE A 45 -11.12 18.70 5.03
CA PHE A 45 -10.98 20.15 4.86
C PHE A 45 -9.50 20.56 4.77
N GLU A 46 -8.68 20.12 5.73
CA GLU A 46 -7.25 20.39 5.77
C GLU A 46 -6.54 19.82 4.54
N LEU A 47 -6.89 18.60 4.12
CA LEU A 47 -6.38 17.99 2.89
C LEU A 47 -6.65 18.89 1.67
N TYR A 48 -7.86 19.44 1.56
CA TYR A 48 -8.19 20.31 0.44
C TYR A 48 -7.34 21.60 0.45
N GLU A 49 -7.17 22.24 1.62
CA GLU A 49 -6.34 23.43 1.75
C GLU A 49 -4.87 23.15 1.43
N GLU A 50 -4.31 22.09 2.00
CA GLU A 50 -2.94 21.64 1.74
C GLU A 50 -2.73 21.33 0.24
N LEU A 51 -3.70 20.67 -0.40
CA LEU A 51 -3.65 20.41 -1.85
C LEU A 51 -3.63 21.70 -2.66
N GLN A 52 -4.44 22.70 -2.31
CA GLN A 52 -4.41 24.00 -3.01
C GLN A 52 -3.06 24.70 -2.85
N LEU A 53 -2.49 24.65 -1.64
CA LEU A 53 -1.19 25.25 -1.35
C LEU A 53 -0.06 24.56 -2.12
N ILE A 54 0.03 23.23 -2.03
CA ILE A 54 1.12 22.47 -2.65
C ILE A 54 1.05 22.51 -4.18
N ILE A 55 -0.15 22.52 -4.77
CA ILE A 55 -0.32 22.65 -6.22
C ILE A 55 0.16 24.02 -6.71
N SER A 56 -0.04 25.07 -5.90
CA SER A 56 0.38 26.43 -6.23
C SER A 56 1.89 26.62 -6.16
N SER A 57 2.57 25.86 -5.30
CA SER A 57 4.03 25.90 -5.12
C SER A 57 4.76 24.75 -5.84
N LEU A 58 4.05 23.92 -6.61
CA LEU A 58 4.60 22.71 -7.19
C LEU A 58 5.59 23.02 -8.32
N PRO A 59 6.80 22.45 -8.32
CA PRO A 59 7.68 22.52 -9.47
C PRO A 59 7.12 21.75 -10.69
N ASP A 60 7.31 22.29 -11.90
CA ASP A 60 6.82 21.72 -13.17
C ASP A 60 7.34 20.30 -13.49
N PHE A 61 8.39 19.85 -12.83
CA PHE A 61 8.97 18.52 -13.04
C PHE A 61 8.21 17.39 -12.33
N ILE A 62 7.34 17.71 -11.37
CA ILE A 62 6.58 16.72 -10.60
C ILE A 62 5.33 16.34 -11.39
N LYS A 63 5.28 15.09 -11.87
CA LYS A 63 4.16 14.56 -12.67
C LYS A 63 3.48 13.34 -12.08
N ASP A 64 4.09 12.72 -11.08
CA ASP A 64 3.64 11.46 -10.49
C ASP A 64 3.66 11.51 -8.96
N ALA A 65 2.78 10.71 -8.33
CA ALA A 65 2.67 10.58 -6.89
C ALA A 65 3.99 10.16 -6.22
N LYS A 66 4.78 9.32 -6.90
CA LYS A 66 6.13 8.92 -6.43
C LYS A 66 7.12 10.08 -6.38
N GLN A 67 7.05 10.99 -7.34
CA GLN A 67 7.90 12.18 -7.36
C GLN A 67 7.42 13.17 -6.29
N LEU A 68 6.11 13.32 -6.13
CA LEU A 68 5.51 14.18 -5.12
C LEU A 68 5.93 13.77 -3.70
N ILE A 69 5.79 12.49 -3.35
CA ILE A 69 6.17 12.03 -2.01
C ILE A 69 7.67 12.18 -1.76
N LYS A 70 8.50 11.92 -2.77
CA LYS A 70 9.95 12.10 -2.69
C LYS A 70 10.28 13.58 -2.44
N TYR A 71 9.66 14.49 -3.17
CA TYR A 71 9.82 15.92 -3.00
C TYR A 71 9.42 16.39 -1.59
N ILE A 72 8.27 15.92 -1.08
CA ILE A 72 7.79 16.25 0.28
C ILE A 72 8.82 15.81 1.33
N ILE A 73 9.41 14.61 1.19
CA ILE A 73 10.40 14.08 2.12
C ILE A 73 11.73 14.84 2.01
N GLU A 74 12.24 15.05 0.80
CA GLU A 74 13.55 15.71 0.58
C GLU A 74 13.57 17.17 1.06
N ASN A 75 12.42 17.83 1.07
CA ASN A 75 12.28 19.21 1.52
C ASN A 75 11.71 19.34 2.95
N ASN A 76 11.57 18.22 3.70
CA ASN A 76 10.99 18.19 5.05
C ASN A 76 9.61 18.88 5.16
N LEU A 77 8.76 18.71 4.15
CA LEU A 77 7.43 19.35 4.09
C LEU A 77 6.33 18.51 4.75
N GLN A 78 6.68 17.44 5.47
CA GLN A 78 5.72 16.50 6.07
C GLN A 78 4.88 17.16 7.16
N GLU A 79 5.47 18.08 7.92
CA GLU A 79 4.78 18.84 8.97
C GLU A 79 3.91 19.96 8.40
N ILE A 80 4.25 20.45 7.20
CA ILE A 80 3.52 21.53 6.53
C ILE A 80 2.32 20.98 5.77
N TYR A 81 2.45 19.79 5.17
CA TYR A 81 1.39 19.12 4.41
C TYR A 81 1.14 17.68 4.91
N PRO A 82 0.74 17.50 6.19
CA PRO A 82 0.58 16.18 6.79
C PRO A 82 -0.52 15.34 6.12
N ASN A 83 -1.67 15.94 5.80
CA ASN A 83 -2.78 15.22 5.19
C ASN A 83 -2.46 14.79 3.75
N VAL A 84 -1.77 15.64 2.97
CA VAL A 84 -1.29 15.27 1.62
C VAL A 84 -0.26 14.16 1.70
N TYR A 85 0.69 14.25 2.64
CA TYR A 85 1.72 13.23 2.82
C TYR A 85 1.10 11.85 3.14
N ILE A 86 0.15 11.81 4.07
CA ILE A 86 -0.58 10.58 4.44
C ILE A 86 -1.37 10.05 3.24
N THR A 87 -2.11 10.93 2.57
CA THR A 87 -2.93 10.57 1.39
C THR A 87 -2.11 9.91 0.29
N VAL A 88 -0.98 10.52 -0.08
CA VAL A 88 -0.11 9.98 -1.14
C VAL A 88 0.53 8.66 -0.72
N ARG A 89 0.90 8.51 0.57
CA ARG A 89 1.39 7.22 1.10
C ARG A 89 0.35 6.11 1.01
N ILE A 90 -0.88 6.39 1.42
CA ILE A 90 -1.99 5.43 1.37
C ILE A 90 -2.24 5.03 -0.09
N MET A 91 -2.34 6.01 -0.99
CA MET A 91 -2.54 5.79 -2.43
C MET A 91 -1.47 4.87 -3.04
N LEU A 92 -0.20 5.03 -2.67
CA LEU A 92 0.90 4.20 -3.18
C LEU A 92 0.93 2.81 -2.54
N THR A 93 0.36 2.64 -1.34
CA THR A 93 0.40 1.39 -0.58
C THR A 93 -0.77 0.47 -0.93
N ILE A 94 -1.97 1.01 -1.16
CA ILE A 94 -3.18 0.22 -1.45
C ILE A 94 -2.96 -0.80 -2.59
N PRO A 95 -2.44 -0.42 -3.77
CA PRO A 95 -2.26 -1.38 -4.88
C PRO A 95 -1.29 -2.51 -4.54
N VAL A 96 -0.29 -2.25 -3.69
CA VAL A 96 0.68 -3.25 -3.27
C VAL A 96 0.03 -4.22 -2.29
N SER A 97 -0.73 -3.72 -1.33
CA SER A 97 -1.46 -4.53 -0.35
C SER A 97 -2.54 -5.39 -1.02
N THR A 98 -3.31 -4.83 -1.97
CA THR A 98 -4.34 -5.59 -2.70
C THR A 98 -3.71 -6.71 -3.52
N ALA A 99 -2.66 -6.43 -4.28
CA ALA A 99 -1.94 -7.44 -5.06
C ALA A 99 -1.33 -8.54 -4.17
N SER A 100 -0.80 -8.18 -2.99
CA SER A 100 -0.28 -9.14 -2.01
C SER A 100 -1.38 -10.05 -1.45
N ALA A 101 -2.54 -9.47 -1.11
CA ALA A 101 -3.70 -10.22 -0.62
C ALA A 101 -4.23 -11.19 -1.69
N GLU A 102 -4.44 -10.72 -2.93
CA GLU A 102 -4.88 -11.54 -4.06
C GLU A 102 -3.93 -12.73 -4.33
N ARG A 103 -2.63 -12.47 -4.34
CA ARG A 103 -1.61 -13.52 -4.48
C ARG A 103 -1.72 -14.55 -3.35
N SER A 104 -1.89 -14.10 -2.11
CA SER A 104 -1.97 -14.96 -0.92
C SER A 104 -3.22 -15.86 -0.97
N PHE A 105 -4.38 -15.29 -1.31
CA PHE A 105 -5.61 -16.06 -1.49
C PHE A 105 -5.54 -17.05 -2.65
N SER A 106 -4.85 -16.69 -3.74
CA SER A 106 -4.59 -17.61 -4.86
C SER A 106 -3.78 -18.84 -4.42
N LYS A 107 -2.70 -18.63 -3.65
CA LYS A 107 -1.89 -19.73 -3.08
C LYS A 107 -2.72 -20.61 -2.15
N LEU A 108 -3.49 -19.99 -1.25
CA LEU A 108 -4.36 -20.74 -0.34
C LEU A 108 -5.39 -21.60 -1.10
N LYS A 109 -5.98 -21.06 -2.17
CA LYS A 109 -6.91 -21.80 -3.04
C LYS A 109 -6.26 -23.02 -3.68
N ILE A 110 -5.01 -22.90 -4.15
CA ILE A 110 -4.24 -24.01 -4.72
C ILE A 110 -4.02 -25.11 -3.66
N ILE A 111 -3.56 -24.74 -2.47
CA ILE A 111 -3.32 -25.69 -1.36
C ILE A 111 -4.61 -26.41 -0.97
N LYS A 112 -5.70 -25.66 -0.80
CA LYS A 112 -7.01 -26.23 -0.44
C LYS A 112 -7.54 -27.18 -1.50
N ASN A 113 -7.35 -26.87 -2.79
CA ASN A 113 -7.78 -27.74 -3.88
C ASN A 113 -6.93 -29.03 -3.94
N TYR A 114 -5.62 -28.92 -3.71
CA TYR A 114 -4.71 -30.07 -3.70
C TYR A 114 -5.00 -31.05 -2.54
N LEU A 115 -5.39 -30.53 -1.37
CA LEU A 115 -5.52 -31.33 -0.13
C LEU A 115 -6.98 -31.65 0.28
N ARG A 116 -7.92 -31.51 -0.67
CA ARG A 116 -9.39 -31.48 -0.47
C ARG A 116 -9.99 -32.63 0.37
N ASN A 117 -9.27 -33.74 0.56
CA ASN A 117 -9.79 -34.92 1.25
C ASN A 117 -9.21 -35.22 2.64
N THR A 118 -8.31 -34.41 3.24
CA THR A 118 -7.65 -34.86 4.51
C THR A 118 -7.09 -33.76 5.43
N MET A 119 -7.48 -32.48 5.30
CA MET A 119 -6.76 -31.39 5.97
C MET A 119 -7.50 -30.72 7.13
N THR A 120 -6.83 -30.56 8.29
CA THR A 120 -7.29 -29.72 9.41
C THR A 120 -6.93 -28.25 9.21
N GLN A 121 -7.60 -27.35 9.93
CA GLN A 121 -7.37 -25.91 9.83
C GLN A 121 -5.94 -25.51 10.26
N GLU A 122 -5.35 -26.14 11.29
CA GLU A 122 -3.98 -25.81 11.70
C GLU A 122 -2.97 -26.17 10.61
N ARG A 123 -3.12 -27.37 10.01
CA ARG A 123 -2.24 -27.79 8.90
C ARG A 123 -2.39 -26.85 7.72
N LEU A 124 -3.62 -26.41 7.41
CA LEU A 124 -3.89 -25.51 6.29
C LEU A 124 -3.23 -24.15 6.51
N SER A 125 -3.38 -23.59 7.70
CA SER A 125 -2.76 -22.32 8.07
C SER A 125 -1.24 -22.40 7.97
N ALA A 126 -0.61 -23.44 8.52
CA ALA A 126 0.84 -23.63 8.46
C ALA A 126 1.37 -23.74 7.01
N LEU A 127 0.69 -24.53 6.16
CA LEU A 127 1.06 -24.67 4.74
C LEU A 127 0.81 -23.38 3.94
N ALA A 128 -0.24 -22.64 4.26
CA ALA A 128 -0.50 -21.35 3.64
C ALA A 128 0.62 -20.34 3.96
N VAL A 129 1.06 -20.26 5.22
CA VAL A 129 2.19 -19.40 5.61
C VAL A 129 3.46 -19.78 4.85
N LEU A 130 3.82 -21.06 4.79
CA LEU A 130 4.98 -21.53 4.03
C LEU A 130 4.88 -21.22 2.52
N SER A 131 3.68 -21.33 1.95
CA SER A 131 3.45 -21.08 0.53
C SER A 131 3.34 -19.59 0.16
N ILE A 132 2.98 -18.72 1.10
CA ILE A 132 2.99 -17.27 0.92
C ILE A 132 4.43 -16.76 1.08
N GLU A 133 5.09 -17.21 2.15
CA GLU A 133 6.46 -16.83 2.51
C GLU A 133 7.51 -17.76 1.91
N THR A 134 7.28 -18.27 0.69
CA THR A 134 8.16 -19.26 0.06
C THR A 134 9.61 -18.78 -0.06
N LYS A 135 9.85 -17.47 -0.22
CA LYS A 135 11.22 -16.92 -0.23
C LYS A 135 11.93 -17.14 1.10
N ILE A 136 11.24 -16.93 2.21
CA ILE A 136 11.77 -17.15 3.56
C ILE A 136 11.88 -18.64 3.83
N ALA A 137 10.86 -19.42 3.46
CA ALA A 137 10.84 -20.87 3.62
C ALA A 137 12.00 -21.56 2.89
N ASN A 138 12.38 -21.08 1.70
CA ASN A 138 13.52 -21.60 0.94
C ASN A 138 14.87 -21.30 1.58
N ASN A 139 14.95 -20.28 2.45
CA ASN A 139 16.17 -19.92 3.18
C ASN A 139 16.27 -20.65 4.54
N LEU A 140 15.30 -21.48 4.91
CA LEU A 140 15.35 -22.26 6.14
C LEU A 140 16.37 -23.40 6.03
N ASN A 141 17.11 -23.66 7.11
CA ASN A 141 17.99 -24.82 7.19
C ASN A 141 17.18 -26.09 7.46
N TYR A 142 17.00 -26.91 6.43
CA TYR A 142 16.25 -28.16 6.53
C TYR A 142 16.88 -29.16 7.50
N GLU A 143 18.21 -29.14 7.69
CA GLU A 143 18.89 -30.03 8.64
C GLU A 143 18.50 -29.73 10.09
N ASP A 144 18.44 -28.45 10.45
CA ASP A 144 18.03 -28.02 11.79
C ASP A 144 16.55 -28.34 12.05
N ILE A 145 15.70 -28.20 11.02
CA ILE A 145 14.29 -28.56 11.10
C ILE A 145 14.13 -30.07 11.30
N LEU A 146 14.86 -30.88 10.54
CA LEU A 146 14.83 -32.34 10.65
C LEU A 146 15.30 -32.81 12.02
N LYS A 147 16.39 -32.21 12.53
CA LYS A 147 16.89 -32.49 13.87
C LYS A 147 15.85 -32.14 14.94
N THR A 148 15.29 -30.94 14.89
CA THR A 148 14.26 -30.47 15.83
C THR A 148 13.01 -31.35 15.77
N PHE A 149 12.58 -31.74 14.56
CA PHE A 149 11.45 -32.64 14.37
C PHE A 149 11.73 -34.03 14.94
N SER A 150 12.93 -34.58 14.72
CA SER A 150 13.36 -35.87 15.26
C SER A 150 13.37 -35.87 16.80
N GLU A 151 13.91 -34.81 17.40
CA GLU A 151 13.93 -34.61 18.85
C GLU A 151 12.50 -34.50 19.42
N ALA A 152 11.62 -33.75 18.77
CA ALA A 152 10.22 -33.59 19.17
C ALA A 152 9.38 -34.87 18.99
N LYS A 153 9.71 -35.73 18.01
CA LYS A 153 9.02 -37.00 17.75
C LYS A 153 9.63 -38.20 18.50
N SER A 154 10.67 -38.01 19.31
CA SER A 154 11.29 -39.06 20.10
C SER A 154 10.36 -39.55 21.22
N ARG A 155 9.29 -40.26 20.84
CA ARG A 155 8.71 -41.30 21.68
C ARG A 155 9.76 -42.41 21.72
N LYS A 156 10.65 -42.36 22.72
CA LYS A 156 11.53 -43.47 23.06
C LYS A 156 10.64 -44.70 23.29
N VAL A 157 10.49 -45.55 22.28
CA VAL A 157 9.95 -46.90 22.47
C VAL A 157 11.04 -47.68 23.18
N HIS A 158 10.84 -47.91 24.48
CA HIS A 158 11.69 -48.76 25.29
C HIS A 158 11.38 -50.21 24.90
N PHE A 159 12.27 -50.83 24.11
CA PHE A 159 12.20 -52.26 23.89
C PHE A 159 12.81 -52.95 25.13
N LEU A 160 11.95 -53.65 25.88
CA LEU A 160 12.34 -54.60 26.93
C LEU A 160 12.71 -55.94 26.29
#